data_AF-A0A8D5G101-F1
#
_entry.id   AF-A0A8D5G101-F1
#
_cell.length_a   1.000
_cell.length_b   1.000
_cell.length_c   1.000
_cell.angle_alpha   90.00
_cell.angle_beta   90.00
_cell.angle_gamma   90.00
#
_symmetry.space_group_name_H-M   'P 1'
#
loop_
_entity.id
_entity.type
_entity.pdbx_description
1 polymer ?
#
loop_
_entity_poly.entity_id
_entity_poly.type
_entity_poly.pdbx_seq_one_letter_code
_entity_poly.pdbx_strand_id
1 'polypeptide(L)'
;MFFQRNCIGDTTAEYSLDTKGEIDVTNRCRTKDGFDQAKGKTWQASPISTSQLKVSFFWPFRADYWVIGLDEDYQWAVVANPNRKYLWILSRTPDLNKTELERAMAVAKTQGYDLKQLKFTKHGSAVNKE
;
A
#
# COMPACT_ATOMS: atom_id res chain seq x y z
N MET A 1 11.32 3.34 -6.21
CA MET A 1 10.98 4.64 -5.59
C MET A 1 12.19 5.17 -4.83
N PHE A 2 12.51 6.47 -4.82
CA PHE A 2 13.60 7.04 -4.00
C PHE A 2 13.36 6.80 -2.49
N PHE A 3 12.10 6.93 -2.07
CA PHE A 3 11.68 6.84 -0.67
C PHE A 3 11.86 5.44 -0.02
N GLN A 4 11.88 4.37 -0.80
CA GLN A 4 11.98 3.00 -0.26
C GLN A 4 13.38 2.38 -0.36
N ARG A 5 14.39 3.12 -0.86
CA ARG A 5 15.70 2.54 -1.19
C ARG A 5 16.47 2.01 0.02
N ASN A 6 16.25 2.63 1.19
CA ASN A 6 16.91 2.26 2.44
C ASN A 6 16.04 1.36 3.32
N CYS A 7 14.80 1.06 2.89
CA CYS A 7 13.90 0.20 3.65
C CYS A 7 14.39 -1.25 3.60
N ILE A 8 14.62 -1.84 4.77
CA ILE A 8 15.06 -3.22 4.93
C ILE A 8 13.95 -4.16 5.45
N GLY A 9 12.81 -3.60 5.85
CA GLY A 9 11.65 -4.36 6.31
C GLY A 9 10.58 -3.50 6.96
N ASP A 10 9.56 -4.15 7.51
CA ASP A 10 8.54 -3.57 8.39
C ASP A 10 7.86 -2.33 7.79
N THR A 11 7.56 -2.41 6.49
CA THR A 11 6.97 -1.29 5.75
C THR A 11 5.47 -1.24 6.02
N THR A 12 4.99 -0.14 6.60
CA THR A 12 3.57 0.08 6.88
C THR A 12 3.06 1.32 6.16
N ALA A 13 1.76 1.33 5.89
CA ALA A 13 1.03 2.51 5.44
C ALA A 13 -0.21 2.68 6.31
N GLU A 14 -0.27 3.78 7.05
CA GLU A 14 -1.39 4.13 7.94
C GLU A 14 -2.24 5.21 7.29
N TYR A 15 -3.56 5.05 7.36
CA TYR A 15 -4.55 5.94 6.74
C TYR A 15 -5.46 6.50 7.82
N SER A 16 -5.69 7.80 7.82
CA SER A 16 -6.64 8.47 8.72
C SER A 16 -7.48 9.50 7.96
N LEU A 17 -8.78 9.54 8.23
CA LEU A 17 -9.68 10.54 7.66
C LEU A 17 -9.59 11.83 8.48
N ASP A 18 -9.35 12.96 7.82
CA ASP A 18 -9.32 14.28 8.46
C ASP A 18 -10.70 14.95 8.47
N THR A 19 -10.82 16.07 9.17
CA THR A 19 -12.09 16.81 9.33
C THR A 19 -12.60 17.44 8.05
N LYS A 20 -11.80 17.49 6.99
CA LYS A 20 -12.15 18.02 5.67
C LYS A 20 -12.53 16.91 4.69
N GLY A 21 -12.51 15.65 5.12
CA GLY A 21 -12.79 14.49 4.27
C GLY A 21 -11.61 14.08 3.40
N GLU A 22 -10.40 14.61 3.66
CA GLU A 22 -9.17 14.13 3.04
C GLU A 22 -8.61 12.94 3.85
N ILE A 23 -7.86 12.07 3.20
CA ILE A 23 -7.21 10.95 3.85
C ILE A 23 -5.72 11.28 3.99
N ASP A 24 -5.24 11.37 5.22
CA ASP A 24 -3.82 11.43 5.51
C ASP A 24 -3.21 10.03 5.39
N VAL A 25 -2.03 9.96 4.78
CA VAL A 25 -1.27 8.71 4.58
C VAL A 25 0.08 8.85 5.25
N THR A 26 0.44 7.91 6.13
CA THR A 26 1.77 7.82 6.73
C THR A 26 2.41 6.50 6.32
N ASN A 27 3.45 6.57 5.48
CA ASN A 27 4.30 5.42 5.18
C ASN A 27 5.48 5.40 6.13
N ARG A 28 5.77 4.24 6.71
CA ARG A 28 6.94 4.01 7.56
C ARG A 28 7.67 2.76 7.10
N CYS A 29 8.99 2.73 7.21
CA CYS A 29 9.74 1.49 7.06
C CYS A 29 10.93 1.46 8.01
N ARG A 30 11.41 0.25 8.35
CA ARG A 30 12.66 0.08 9.09
C ARG A 30 13.86 0.24 8.15
N THR A 31 14.88 0.95 8.62
CA THR A 31 16.19 1.10 7.98
C THR A 31 17.28 0.47 8.84
N LYS A 32 18.55 0.57 8.45
CA LYS A 32 19.67 0.08 9.29
C LYS A 32 19.85 0.92 10.56
N ASP A 33 19.46 2.19 10.52
CA ASP A 33 19.74 3.19 11.55
C ASP A 33 18.48 3.56 12.37
N GLY A 34 17.34 2.92 12.10
CA GLY A 34 16.07 3.20 12.77
C GLY A 34 14.86 3.05 11.85
N PHE A 35 14.03 4.09 11.76
CA PHE A 35 12.84 4.13 10.91
C PHE A 35 12.80 5.41 10.06
N ASP A 36 12.41 5.25 8.80
CA ASP A 36 12.10 6.36 7.90
C ASP A 36 10.59 6.50 7.75
N GLN A 37 10.10 7.74 7.60
CA GLN A 37 8.68 8.04 7.45
C GLN A 37 8.43 9.11 6.36
N ALA A 38 7.35 8.91 5.59
CA ALA A 38 6.79 9.91 4.69
C ALA A 38 5.32 10.09 4.97
N LYS A 39 4.88 11.35 4.99
CA LYS A 39 3.46 11.69 5.04
C LYS A 39 2.96 12.08 3.65
N GLY A 40 1.69 11.87 3.38
CA GLY A 40 1.05 12.21 2.13
C GLY A 40 -0.41 12.52 2.38
N LYS A 41 -1.06 13.08 1.37
CA LYS A 41 -2.50 13.33 1.38
C LYS A 41 -3.12 12.66 0.16
N THR A 42 -4.25 12.02 0.37
CA THR A 42 -5.03 11.41 -0.69
C THR A 42 -6.48 11.83 -0.61
N TRP A 43 -7.10 11.96 -1.76
CA TRP A 43 -8.50 12.31 -1.89
C TRP A 43 -9.17 11.39 -2.90
N GLN A 44 -10.49 11.25 -2.80
CA GLN A 44 -11.26 10.49 -3.77
C GLN A 44 -11.10 11.11 -5.16
N ALA A 45 -10.75 10.29 -6.15
CA ALA A 45 -10.58 10.75 -7.52
C ALA A 45 -11.91 11.01 -8.21
N SER A 46 -13.00 10.39 -7.74
CA SER A 46 -14.34 10.50 -8.28
C SER A 46 -15.40 10.29 -7.19
N PRO A 47 -16.48 11.09 -7.15
CA PRO A 47 -17.59 10.88 -6.22
C PRO A 47 -18.42 9.62 -6.50
N ILE A 48 -18.18 8.93 -7.63
CA ILE A 48 -18.91 7.72 -8.05
C ILE A 48 -18.09 6.44 -7.79
N SER A 49 -16.80 6.56 -7.48
CA SER A 49 -15.92 5.41 -7.25
C SER A 49 -15.12 5.57 -5.97
N THR A 50 -15.42 4.73 -4.98
CA THR A 50 -14.70 4.68 -3.70
C THR A 50 -13.34 3.96 -3.80
N SER A 51 -13.09 3.22 -4.89
CA SER A 51 -11.86 2.45 -5.11
C SER A 51 -10.78 3.18 -5.92
N GLN A 52 -11.11 4.33 -6.52
CA GLN A 52 -10.17 5.15 -7.27
C GLN A 52 -9.73 6.36 -6.43
N LEU A 53 -8.51 6.30 -5.90
CA LEU A 53 -7.92 7.38 -5.11
C LEU A 53 -6.79 8.05 -5.90
N LYS A 54 -6.62 9.36 -5.69
CA LYS A 54 -5.42 10.10 -6.12
C LYS A 54 -4.58 10.39 -4.89
N VAL A 55 -3.39 9.78 -4.82
CA VAL A 55 -2.45 10.05 -3.73
C VAL A 55 -1.40 11.06 -4.18
N SER A 56 -1.23 12.11 -3.39
CA SER A 56 -0.03 12.94 -3.45
C SER A 56 0.89 12.54 -2.31
N PHE A 57 2.00 11.89 -2.65
CA PHE A 57 3.14 11.85 -1.74
C PHE A 57 3.87 13.19 -1.77
N PHE A 58 4.68 13.47 -0.75
CA PHE A 58 5.42 14.73 -0.60
C PHE A 58 5.97 15.22 -1.96
N TRP A 59 5.73 16.50 -2.18
CA TRP A 59 6.05 17.28 -3.37
C TRP A 59 7.46 16.97 -3.92
N PRO A 60 7.64 16.66 -5.23
CA PRO A 60 6.66 16.76 -6.32
C PRO A 60 6.14 15.40 -6.86
N PHE A 61 5.98 14.34 -6.04
CA PHE A 61 5.50 13.03 -6.55
C PHE A 61 4.01 12.81 -6.33
N ARG A 62 3.21 13.02 -7.40
CA ARG A 62 1.82 12.56 -7.48
C ARG A 62 1.80 11.16 -8.09
N ALA A 63 1.13 10.21 -7.43
CA ALA A 63 1.00 8.85 -7.92
C ALA A 63 -0.46 8.40 -7.86
N ASP A 64 -0.94 7.82 -8.95
CA ASP A 64 -2.24 7.17 -8.95
C ASP A 64 -2.22 5.97 -8.00
N TYR A 65 -3.24 5.88 -7.14
CA TYR A 65 -3.37 4.86 -6.11
C TYR A 65 -4.74 4.22 -6.23
N TRP A 66 -4.83 3.17 -7.05
CA TRP A 66 -6.10 2.53 -7.34
C TRP A 66 -6.19 1.25 -6.53
N VAL A 67 -7.22 1.11 -5.71
CA VAL A 67 -7.56 -0.14 -5.05
C VAL A 67 -8.23 -1.02 -6.11
N ILE A 68 -7.46 -1.95 -6.67
CA ILE A 68 -7.90 -2.82 -7.77
C ILE A 68 -8.36 -4.20 -7.28
N GLY A 69 -8.16 -4.49 -6.00
CA GLY A 69 -8.62 -5.71 -5.33
C GLY A 69 -8.73 -5.47 -3.84
N LEU A 70 -9.73 -6.10 -3.21
CA LEU A 70 -10.04 -5.96 -1.79
C LEU A 70 -10.80 -7.21 -1.36
N ASP A 71 -10.48 -7.78 -0.21
CA ASP A 71 -11.30 -8.82 0.39
C ASP A 71 -12.53 -8.24 1.10
N GLU A 72 -13.52 -9.10 1.33
CA GLU A 72 -14.79 -8.70 1.94
C GLU A 72 -14.60 -8.15 3.37
N ASP A 73 -13.61 -8.68 4.10
CA ASP A 73 -13.30 -8.32 5.48
C ASP A 73 -12.19 -7.27 5.62
N TYR A 74 -11.72 -6.66 4.51
CA TYR A 74 -10.66 -5.65 4.47
C TYR A 74 -9.33 -6.09 5.13
N GLN A 75 -9.03 -7.39 5.16
CA GLN A 75 -7.77 -7.98 5.62
C GLN A 75 -6.64 -7.84 4.60
N TRP A 76 -6.95 -7.73 3.30
CA TRP A 76 -5.96 -7.43 2.28
C TRP A 76 -6.50 -6.53 1.17
N ALA A 77 -5.59 -5.75 0.58
CA ALA A 77 -5.90 -4.91 -0.57
C ALA A 77 -4.79 -5.01 -1.62
N VAL A 78 -5.19 -4.95 -2.88
CA VAL A 78 -4.28 -4.81 -4.02
C VAL A 78 -4.38 -3.39 -4.51
N VAL A 79 -3.25 -2.70 -4.44
CA VAL A 79 -3.15 -1.30 -4.86
C VAL A 79 -2.18 -1.19 -6.00
N ALA A 80 -2.57 -0.46 -7.03
CA ALA A 80 -1.74 -0.32 -8.19
C ALA A 80 -1.92 1.04 -8.87
N ASN A 81 -1.09 1.25 -9.88
CA ASN A 81 -1.19 2.42 -10.72
C ASN A 81 -1.56 2.02 -12.16
N PRO A 82 -2.31 2.84 -12.92
CA PRO A 82 -2.93 2.44 -14.18
C PRO A 82 -1.93 2.11 -15.29
N ASN A 83 -0.72 2.68 -15.26
CA ASN A 83 0.32 2.37 -16.24
C ASN A 83 1.09 1.08 -15.93
N ARG A 84 0.67 0.32 -14.90
CA ARG A 84 1.17 -1.00 -14.52
C ARG A 84 2.64 -1.06 -14.10
N LYS A 85 3.24 0.07 -13.74
CA LYS A 85 4.63 0.13 -13.26
C LYS A 85 4.77 -0.10 -11.75
N TYR A 86 3.69 0.06 -11.00
CA TYR A 86 3.65 -0.05 -9.55
C TYR A 86 2.47 -0.89 -9.09
N LEU A 87 2.75 -1.78 -8.13
CA LEU A 87 1.83 -2.71 -7.53
C LEU A 87 2.25 -2.92 -6.07
N TRP A 88 1.28 -2.92 -5.16
CA TRP A 88 1.43 -3.25 -3.76
C TRP A 88 0.31 -4.20 -3.35
N ILE A 89 0.66 -5.22 -2.57
CA ILE A 89 -0.30 -6.05 -1.84
C ILE A 89 -0.14 -5.66 -0.38
N LEU A 90 -1.21 -5.16 0.22
CA LEU A 90 -1.26 -4.72 1.60
C LEU A 90 -2.05 -5.73 2.43
N SER A 91 -1.63 -5.93 3.68
CA SER A 91 -2.35 -6.75 4.64
C SER A 91 -2.46 -6.04 5.98
N ARG A 92 -3.54 -6.33 6.72
CA ARG A 92 -3.72 -5.92 8.12
C ARG A 92 -2.78 -6.65 9.07
N THR A 93 -2.33 -7.85 8.69
CA THR A 93 -1.36 -8.64 9.45
C THR A 93 0.03 -8.58 8.80
N PRO A 94 1.11 -8.73 9.57
CA PRO A 94 2.48 -8.74 9.03
C PRO A 94 2.75 -9.93 8.09
N ASP A 95 2.04 -11.03 8.30
CA ASP A 95 2.08 -12.22 7.46
C ASP A 95 0.67 -12.51 6.97
N LEU A 96 0.49 -12.44 5.65
CA LEU A 96 -0.76 -12.80 4.99
C LEU A 96 -0.67 -14.27 4.61
N ASN A 97 -1.66 -15.06 5.05
CA ASN A 97 -1.65 -16.49 4.76
C ASN A 97 -1.57 -16.74 3.24
N LYS A 98 -0.96 -17.88 2.88
CA LYS A 98 -0.65 -18.22 1.49
C LYS A 98 -1.87 -18.17 0.57
N THR A 99 -3.02 -18.66 1.03
CA THR A 99 -4.25 -18.70 0.24
C THR A 99 -4.74 -17.30 -0.10
N GLU A 100 -4.79 -16.40 0.87
CA GLU A 100 -5.21 -15.00 0.64
C GLU A 100 -4.20 -14.25 -0.23
N LEU A 101 -2.91 -14.49 -0.02
CA LEU A 101 -1.87 -13.91 -0.87
C LEU A 101 -2.02 -14.35 -2.32
N GLU A 102 -2.29 -15.63 -2.58
CA GLU A 102 -2.53 -16.15 -3.92
C GLU A 102 -3.78 -15.53 -4.56
N ARG A 103 -4.85 -15.31 -3.79
CA ARG A 103 -6.04 -14.59 -4.28
C ARG A 103 -5.72 -13.14 -4.66
N ALA A 104 -5.02 -12.41 -3.79
CA ALA A 104 -4.61 -11.04 -4.07
C ALA A 104 -3.70 -10.95 -5.33
N MET A 105 -2.74 -11.86 -5.45
CA MET A 105 -1.88 -11.98 -6.63
C MET A 105 -2.68 -12.32 -7.90
N ALA A 106 -3.69 -13.19 -7.81
CA ALA A 106 -4.55 -13.51 -8.94
C ALA A 106 -5.31 -12.27 -9.45
N VAL A 107 -5.83 -11.43 -8.56
CA VAL A 107 -6.50 -10.17 -8.94
C VAL A 107 -5.56 -9.23 -9.71
N ALA A 108 -4.32 -9.08 -9.25
CA ALA A 108 -3.33 -8.28 -9.98
C ALA A 108 -3.01 -8.89 -11.36
N LYS A 109 -2.88 -10.22 -11.45
CA LYS A 109 -2.56 -10.91 -12.69
C LYS A 109 -3.67 -10.80 -13.73
N THR A 110 -4.94 -10.94 -13.35
CA THR A 110 -6.08 -10.81 -14.27
C THR A 110 -6.20 -9.41 -14.87
N GLN A 111 -5.70 -8.40 -14.15
CA GLN A 111 -5.64 -7.01 -14.62
C GLN A 111 -4.37 -6.67 -15.43
N GLY A 112 -3.51 -7.66 -15.68
CA GLY A 112 -2.36 -7.55 -16.57
C GLY A 112 -1.09 -7.01 -15.92
N TYR A 113 -0.96 -7.09 -14.60
CA TYR A 113 0.29 -6.73 -13.90
C TYR A 113 1.28 -7.91 -13.93
N ASP A 114 2.56 -7.61 -14.15
CA ASP A 114 3.65 -8.60 -14.10
C ASP A 114 4.16 -8.78 -12.67
N LEU A 115 3.88 -9.95 -12.10
CA LEU A 115 4.26 -10.28 -10.72
C LEU A 115 5.72 -10.72 -10.56
N LYS A 116 6.49 -10.89 -11.65
CA LYS A 116 7.91 -11.28 -11.56
C LYS A 116 8.75 -10.24 -10.82
N GLN A 117 8.29 -8.99 -10.78
CA GLN A 117 8.96 -7.89 -10.10
C GLN A 117 8.49 -7.70 -8.65
N LEU A 118 7.51 -8.49 -8.19
CA LEU A 118 6.97 -8.40 -6.84
C LEU A 118 8.07 -8.80 -5.84
N LYS A 119 8.31 -7.94 -4.86
CA LYS A 119 9.26 -8.18 -3.78
C LYS A 119 8.50 -8.36 -2.48
N PHE A 120 8.78 -9.45 -1.77
CA PHE A 120 8.22 -9.71 -0.45
C PHE A 120 9.00 -8.96 0.61
N THR A 121 8.34 -8.02 1.27
CA THR A 121 8.92 -7.27 2.39
C THR A 121 9.00 -8.18 3.61
N LYS A 122 10.14 -8.20 4.28
CA LYS A 122 10.26 -8.89 5.56
C LYS A 122 9.55 -8.07 6.63
N HIS A 123 8.65 -8.71 7.36
CA HIS A 123 8.08 -8.15 8.58
C HIS A 123 8.54 -8.97 9.78
N GLY A 124 8.98 -8.30 10.84
CA GLY A 124 9.11 -8.93 12.15
C GLY A 124 7.73 -9.35 12.64
N SER A 125 7.66 -10.44 13.41
CA SER A 125 6.46 -10.82 14.13
C SER A 125 5.88 -9.59 14.82
N ALA A 126 4.56 -9.35 14.69
CA ALA A 126 3.91 -8.23 15.34
C ALA A 126 4.40 -8.16 16.78
N VAL A 127 5.12 -7.09 17.13
CA VAL A 127 5.33 -6.76 18.54
C VAL A 127 3.92 -6.51 19.05
N ASN A 128 3.41 -7.47 19.83
CA ASN A 128 2.13 -7.35 20.51
C ASN A 128 2.11 -5.98 21.16
N LYS A 129 1.19 -5.12 20.71
CA LYS A 129 0.85 -3.92 21.47
C LYS A 129 0.15 -4.44 22.73
N GLU A 130 0.83 -4.34 23.87
CA GLU A 130 0.22 -4.43 25.20
C GLU A 130 -0.87 -3.37 25.37
#